data_AF-A0A9N7NZ88-F1
#
_entry.id   AF-A0A9N7NZ88-F1
#
_cell.length_a   1.000
_cell.length_b   1.000
_cell.length_c   1.000
_cell.angle_alpha   90.00
_cell.angle_beta   90.00
_cell.angle_gamma   90.00
#
_symmetry.space_group_name_H-M   'P 1'
#
loop_
_entity.id
_entity.type
_entity.pdbx_description
1 polymer ?
#
loop_
_entity_poly.entity_id
_entity_poly.type
_entity_poly.pdbx_seq_one_letter_code
_entity_poly.pdbx_strand_id
1 'polypeptide(L)'
;MDSRADFRSIQQYLPVTLHASDVIWPPTVVESLKSLSKGPSHSNVSSGELFAAAIVDLRKLLGLDPLHPAAPLGFSLFFNDLMNKDDALKWFGEVVPQLANLLLRLPALLEAQYKNADALSGTETGLRVLEVQNPGIVILSQELIAALLACGLFCLFPAAKRGGKKPQPINFDKLFVILYQRKKENQENKIKCLVHYFERVCKNMPRGNVSFERKVLPLRNSTADYWSKSAMPLCKFEVHTYGKIEDQSTEVLEVDFADKHIGGLILKQGCVQEEIRFAINPELIASILFLPVMADNEAIEIVGPERSMESKQQHKLVSSVSFSFKKLHLIARRIAVFLLATLLKVFCHCRV
;
A
#
# COMPACT_ATOMS: atom_id res chain seq x y z
N MET A 1 -7.32 -12.37 21.32
CA MET A 1 -7.88 -11.74 20.11
C MET A 1 -9.30 -12.22 19.77
N ASP A 2 -9.73 -13.40 20.22
CA ASP A 2 -10.98 -14.01 19.73
C ASP A 2 -12.24 -13.16 19.90
N SER A 3 -12.36 -12.35 20.94
CA SER A 3 -13.55 -11.54 21.24
C SER A 3 -13.62 -10.20 20.49
N ARG A 4 -12.56 -9.83 19.76
CA ARG A 4 -12.40 -8.50 19.15
C ARG A 4 -13.14 -8.39 17.81
N ALA A 5 -14.16 -7.53 17.76
CA ALA A 5 -14.94 -7.28 16.55
C ALA A 5 -14.10 -6.64 15.42
N ASP A 6 -13.20 -5.73 15.77
CA ASP A 6 -12.27 -5.07 14.85
C ASP A 6 -11.34 -6.10 14.16
N PHE A 7 -10.64 -6.95 14.91
CA PHE A 7 -9.78 -8.01 14.35
C PHE A 7 -10.58 -9.00 13.48
N ARG A 8 -11.76 -9.45 13.93
CA ARG A 8 -12.60 -10.40 13.17
C ARG A 8 -12.96 -9.87 11.78
N SER A 9 -13.17 -8.56 11.64
CA SER A 9 -13.51 -7.95 10.33
C SER A 9 -12.40 -8.14 9.30
N ILE A 10 -11.13 -8.09 9.73
CA ILE A 10 -9.95 -8.14 8.85
C ILE A 10 -9.29 -9.51 8.79
N GLN A 11 -9.56 -10.40 9.76
CA GLN A 11 -8.90 -11.70 9.91
C GLN A 11 -8.87 -12.54 8.63
N GLN A 12 -9.97 -12.63 7.89
CA GLN A 12 -10.05 -13.40 6.64
C GLN A 12 -9.13 -12.88 5.52
N TYR A 13 -8.62 -11.66 5.66
CA TYR A 13 -7.74 -11.00 4.70
C TYR A 13 -6.27 -11.03 5.12
N LEU A 14 -5.96 -11.50 6.33
CA LEU A 14 -4.60 -11.60 6.84
C LEU A 14 -4.00 -13.00 6.58
N PRO A 15 -2.67 -13.11 6.48
CA PRO A 15 -1.99 -14.38 6.17
C PRO A 15 -1.71 -15.22 7.43
N VAL A 16 -2.20 -14.79 8.60
CA VAL A 16 -1.98 -15.40 9.91
C VAL A 16 -3.25 -16.08 10.41
N THR A 17 -3.08 -17.09 11.26
CA THR A 17 -4.20 -17.79 11.89
C THR A 17 -4.34 -17.38 13.35
N LEU A 18 -5.49 -17.71 13.91
CA LEU A 18 -5.82 -17.48 15.30
C LEU A 18 -5.84 -18.82 16.02
N HIS A 19 -5.04 -18.98 17.06
CA HIS A 19 -4.97 -20.20 17.85
C HIS A 19 -4.91 -19.85 19.34
N ALA A 20 -5.88 -20.33 20.12
CA ALA A 20 -5.99 -20.01 21.55
C ALA A 20 -5.90 -18.50 21.85
N SER A 21 -6.56 -17.67 21.04
CA SER A 21 -6.52 -16.20 21.10
C SER A 21 -5.22 -15.51 20.69
N ASP A 22 -4.17 -16.24 20.35
CA ASP A 22 -2.90 -15.72 19.85
C ASP A 22 -2.89 -15.68 18.32
N VAL A 23 -2.31 -14.60 17.78
CA VAL A 23 -2.08 -14.50 16.33
C VAL A 23 -0.80 -15.25 16.03
N ILE A 24 -0.84 -16.21 15.11
CA ILE A 24 0.34 -17.02 14.78
C ILE A 24 0.48 -17.27 13.29
N TRP A 25 1.72 -17.51 12.88
CA TRP A 25 2.01 -18.21 11.62
C TRP A 25 1.89 -19.72 11.84
N PRO A 26 1.47 -20.50 10.83
CA PRO A 26 1.61 -21.95 10.88
C PRO A 26 3.08 -22.35 11.15
N PRO A 27 3.36 -23.39 11.98
CA PRO A 27 4.73 -23.76 12.33
C PRO A 27 5.66 -24.01 11.14
N THR A 28 5.14 -24.64 10.08
CA THR A 28 5.89 -24.89 8.84
C THR A 28 6.28 -23.60 8.13
N VAL A 29 5.40 -22.59 8.13
CA VAL A 29 5.69 -21.25 7.59
C VAL A 29 6.76 -20.56 8.43
N VAL A 30 6.71 -20.71 9.76
CA VAL A 30 7.76 -20.18 10.66
C VAL A 30 9.11 -20.80 10.33
N GLU A 31 9.19 -22.10 10.08
CA GLU A 31 10.43 -22.78 9.71
C GLU A 31 10.99 -22.26 8.38
N SER A 32 10.16 -22.12 7.35
CA SER A 32 10.56 -21.57 6.06
C SER A 32 11.03 -20.12 6.18
N LEU A 33 10.31 -19.27 6.91
CA LEU A 33 10.71 -17.88 7.16
C LEU A 33 12.01 -17.80 7.98
N LYS A 34 12.20 -18.68 8.98
CA LYS A 34 13.46 -18.78 9.73
C LYS A 34 14.63 -19.18 8.82
N SER A 35 14.41 -20.10 7.88
CA SER A 35 15.44 -20.46 6.90
C SER A 35 15.84 -19.26 6.03
N LEU A 36 14.84 -18.56 5.46
CA LEU A 36 15.04 -17.34 4.67
C LEU A 36 15.77 -16.24 5.45
N SER A 37 15.41 -16.07 6.73
CA SER A 37 16.00 -15.05 7.61
C SER A 37 17.50 -15.22 7.88
N LYS A 38 18.03 -16.43 7.66
CA LYS A 38 19.46 -16.75 7.83
C LYS A 38 20.28 -16.51 6.56
N GLY A 39 19.66 -16.09 5.47
CA GLY A 39 20.35 -15.78 4.22
C GLY A 39 20.40 -16.92 3.20
N PRO A 40 21.02 -16.66 2.04
CA PRO A 40 21.05 -17.58 0.91
C PRO A 40 21.85 -18.87 1.20
N SER A 41 22.84 -18.86 2.09
CA SER A 41 23.60 -20.05 2.48
C SER A 41 22.77 -21.11 3.21
N HIS A 42 21.67 -20.69 3.85
CA HIS A 42 20.75 -21.57 4.56
C HIS A 42 19.50 -21.89 3.75
N SER A 43 18.96 -20.89 3.05
CA SER A 43 17.69 -21.02 2.33
C SER A 43 17.83 -21.40 0.86
N ASN A 44 19.04 -21.31 0.30
CA ASN A 44 19.32 -21.36 -1.14
C ASN A 44 18.61 -20.27 -1.96
N VAL A 45 17.98 -19.27 -1.36
CA VAL A 45 17.28 -18.21 -2.11
C VAL A 45 18.26 -17.09 -2.45
N SER A 46 18.88 -17.20 -3.63
CA SER A 46 19.90 -16.26 -4.12
C SER A 46 19.58 -15.62 -5.48
N SER A 47 18.37 -15.83 -6.01
CA SER A 47 17.94 -15.30 -7.31
C SER A 47 16.43 -15.06 -7.34
N GLY A 48 15.94 -14.31 -8.33
CA GLY A 48 14.52 -14.07 -8.55
C GLY A 48 13.71 -15.33 -8.80
N GLU A 49 14.30 -16.31 -9.50
CA GLU A 49 13.70 -17.63 -9.72
C GLU A 49 13.52 -18.40 -8.42
N LEU A 50 14.58 -18.48 -7.60
CA LEU A 50 14.55 -19.20 -6.32
C LEU A 50 13.65 -18.49 -5.31
N PHE A 51 13.58 -17.16 -5.38
CA PHE A 51 12.66 -16.38 -4.56
C PHE A 51 11.20 -16.63 -4.95
N ALA A 52 10.90 -16.69 -6.25
CA ALA A 52 9.56 -17.06 -6.71
C ALA A 52 9.18 -18.49 -6.30
N ALA A 53 10.12 -19.44 -6.37
CA ALA A 53 9.91 -20.82 -5.89
C ALA A 53 9.60 -20.85 -4.38
N ALA A 54 10.36 -20.11 -3.57
CA ALA A 54 10.12 -20.00 -2.14
C ALA A 54 8.75 -19.37 -1.82
N ILE A 55 8.32 -18.36 -2.59
CA ILE A 55 6.97 -17.77 -2.48
C ILE A 55 5.90 -18.82 -2.79
N VAL A 56 6.07 -19.60 -3.86
CA VAL A 56 5.12 -20.65 -4.24
C VAL A 56 5.01 -21.70 -3.12
N ASP A 57 6.11 -22.09 -2.50
CA ASP A 57 6.10 -23.06 -1.41
C ASP A 57 5.48 -22.49 -0.13
N LEU A 58 5.78 -21.24 0.24
CA LEU A 58 5.11 -20.56 1.35
C LEU A 58 3.59 -20.48 1.14
N ARG A 59 3.14 -20.19 -0.08
CA ARG A 59 1.71 -20.17 -0.42
C ARG A 59 1.06 -21.54 -0.27
N LYS A 60 1.74 -22.62 -0.68
CA LYS A 60 1.25 -24.00 -0.47
C LYS A 60 1.12 -24.33 1.01
N LEU A 61 2.11 -23.96 1.83
CA LEU A 61 2.08 -24.16 3.28
C LEU A 61 0.93 -23.40 3.96
N LEU A 62 0.54 -22.25 3.40
CA LEU A 62 -0.61 -21.45 3.83
C LEU A 62 -1.96 -21.93 3.24
N GLY A 63 -1.96 -22.96 2.38
CA GLY A 63 -3.17 -23.44 1.71
C GLY A 63 -3.78 -22.43 0.73
N LEU A 64 -2.97 -21.53 0.16
CA LEU A 64 -3.42 -20.48 -0.75
C LEU A 64 -3.43 -20.95 -2.20
N ASP A 65 -4.26 -20.30 -3.03
CA ASP A 65 -4.32 -20.55 -4.46
C ASP A 65 -2.94 -20.40 -5.13
N PRO A 66 -2.62 -21.19 -6.17
CA PRO A 66 -1.40 -21.01 -6.95
C PRO A 66 -1.30 -19.60 -7.55
N LEU A 67 -0.07 -19.11 -7.69
CA LEU A 67 0.18 -17.88 -8.45
C LEU A 67 -0.11 -18.09 -9.94
N HIS A 68 -0.38 -16.99 -10.65
CA HIS A 68 -0.43 -17.01 -12.10
C HIS A 68 0.92 -17.50 -12.68
N PRO A 69 0.95 -18.37 -13.71
CA PRO A 69 2.20 -18.96 -14.22
C PRO A 69 3.26 -17.94 -14.69
N ALA A 70 2.83 -16.76 -15.13
CA ALA A 70 3.73 -15.67 -15.51
C ALA A 70 4.32 -14.87 -14.33
N ALA A 71 3.81 -15.04 -13.10
CA ALA A 71 4.33 -14.29 -11.96
C ALA A 71 5.77 -14.70 -11.61
N PRO A 72 6.11 -16.00 -11.45
CA PRO A 72 7.50 -16.43 -11.23
C PRO A 72 8.46 -15.97 -12.33
N LEU A 73 8.01 -15.98 -13.58
CA LEU A 73 8.79 -15.49 -14.72
C LEU A 73 9.08 -13.99 -14.63
N GLY A 74 8.13 -13.20 -14.12
CA GLY A 74 8.32 -11.78 -13.87
C GLY A 74 9.26 -11.48 -12.71
N PHE A 75 9.22 -12.27 -11.64
CA PHE A 75 10.19 -12.18 -10.54
C PHE A 75 11.61 -12.48 -11.05
N SER A 76 11.77 -13.57 -11.80
CA SER A 76 13.05 -13.94 -12.41
C SER A 76 13.56 -12.84 -13.33
N LEU A 77 12.74 -12.37 -14.28
CA LEU A 77 13.09 -11.27 -15.20
C LEU A 77 13.54 -10.02 -14.43
N PHE A 78 12.80 -9.60 -13.41
CA PHE A 78 13.16 -8.39 -12.69
C PHE A 78 14.49 -8.53 -11.93
N PHE A 79 14.62 -9.56 -11.09
CA PHE A 79 15.76 -9.66 -10.18
C PHE A 79 17.02 -10.26 -10.83
N ASN A 80 16.89 -11.07 -11.88
CA ASN A 80 18.04 -11.68 -12.54
C ASN A 80 18.54 -10.83 -13.72
N ASP A 81 17.62 -10.21 -14.48
CA ASP A 81 17.98 -9.58 -15.76
C ASP A 81 17.92 -8.04 -15.71
N LEU A 82 16.96 -7.44 -14.99
CA LEU A 82 16.74 -5.99 -14.99
C LEU A 82 17.42 -5.26 -13.83
N MET A 83 17.49 -5.90 -12.66
CA MET A 83 18.29 -5.43 -11.53
C MET A 83 19.78 -5.68 -11.82
N ASN A 84 20.65 -4.72 -11.52
CA ASN A 84 22.08 -4.96 -11.70
C ASN A 84 22.58 -6.01 -10.69
N LYS A 85 23.68 -6.69 -11.04
CA LYS A 85 24.15 -7.86 -10.30
C LYS A 85 24.51 -7.55 -8.84
N ASP A 86 25.14 -6.41 -8.58
CA ASP A 86 25.54 -6.04 -7.22
C ASP A 86 24.33 -5.75 -6.33
N ASP A 87 23.34 -5.02 -6.87
CA ASP A 87 22.08 -4.76 -6.18
C ASP A 87 21.29 -6.07 -5.96
N ALA A 88 21.29 -7.00 -6.92
CA ALA A 88 20.64 -8.29 -6.76
C ALA A 88 21.32 -9.16 -5.68
N LEU A 89 22.65 -9.21 -5.67
CA LEU A 89 23.42 -9.89 -4.62
C LEU A 89 23.11 -9.32 -3.24
N LYS A 90 23.07 -7.99 -3.12
CA LYS A 90 22.68 -7.31 -1.88
C LYS A 90 21.23 -7.59 -1.50
N TRP A 91 20.31 -7.56 -2.47
CA TRP A 91 18.89 -7.81 -2.25
C TRP A 91 18.66 -9.20 -1.64
N PHE A 92 19.25 -10.25 -2.20
CA PHE A 92 19.10 -11.61 -1.67
C PHE A 92 19.97 -11.90 -0.45
N GLY A 93 21.15 -11.27 -0.35
CA GLY A 93 22.06 -11.45 0.78
C GLY A 93 21.63 -10.72 2.05
N GLU A 94 21.00 -9.55 1.92
CA GLU A 94 20.69 -8.66 3.04
C GLU A 94 19.19 -8.36 3.19
N VAL A 95 18.51 -8.00 2.10
CA VAL A 95 17.15 -7.44 2.17
C VAL A 95 16.09 -8.53 2.37
N VAL A 96 16.08 -9.57 1.53
CA VAL A 96 15.14 -10.70 1.66
C VAL A 96 15.21 -11.37 3.05
N PRO A 97 16.40 -11.64 3.63
CA PRO A 97 16.50 -12.16 4.99
C PRO A 97 15.94 -11.23 6.06
N GLN A 98 16.16 -9.92 5.93
CA GLN A 98 15.59 -8.93 6.84
C GLN A 98 14.07 -8.82 6.71
N LEU A 99 13.52 -8.90 5.48
CA LEU A 99 12.09 -8.98 5.27
C LEU A 99 11.51 -10.26 5.90
N ALA A 100 12.18 -11.40 5.77
CA ALA A 100 11.75 -12.64 6.43
C ALA A 100 11.74 -12.51 7.97
N ASN A 101 12.75 -11.84 8.56
CA ASN A 101 12.74 -11.50 10.00
C ASN A 101 11.57 -10.58 10.38
N LEU A 102 11.26 -9.58 9.54
CA LEU A 102 10.11 -8.71 9.75
C LEU A 102 8.79 -9.49 9.68
N LEU A 103 8.65 -10.43 8.74
CA LEU A 103 7.50 -11.32 8.64
C LEU A 103 7.34 -12.22 9.88
N LEU A 104 8.44 -12.74 10.43
CA LEU A 104 8.40 -13.51 11.69
C LEU A 104 7.87 -12.67 12.87
N ARG A 105 8.04 -11.34 12.83
CA ARG A 105 7.53 -10.41 13.85
C ARG A 105 6.08 -9.99 13.61
N LEU A 106 5.50 -10.25 12.44
CA LEU A 106 4.14 -9.83 12.10
C LEU A 106 3.08 -10.18 13.18
N PRO A 107 3.05 -11.39 13.75
CA PRO A 107 2.01 -11.71 14.74
C PRO A 107 2.13 -10.85 16.00
N ALA A 108 3.35 -10.65 16.51
CA ALA A 108 3.61 -9.75 17.64
C ALA A 108 3.28 -8.28 17.32
N LEU A 109 3.55 -7.83 16.08
CA LEU A 109 3.20 -6.48 15.62
C LEU A 109 1.67 -6.28 15.55
N LEU A 110 0.94 -7.29 15.08
CA LEU A 110 -0.52 -7.28 15.10
C LEU A 110 -1.04 -7.26 16.54
N GLU A 111 -0.48 -8.05 17.44
CA GLU A 111 -0.88 -8.00 18.85
C GLU A 111 -0.64 -6.65 19.51
N ALA A 112 0.52 -6.05 19.26
CA ALA A 112 0.83 -4.71 19.74
C ALA A 112 -0.13 -3.65 19.19
N GLN A 113 -0.53 -3.75 17.91
CA GLN A 113 -1.49 -2.85 17.28
C GLN A 113 -2.81 -2.77 18.06
N TYR A 114 -3.40 -3.92 18.39
CA TYR A 114 -4.68 -3.95 19.10
C TYR A 114 -4.55 -3.54 20.57
N LYS A 115 -3.44 -3.92 21.24
CA LYS A 115 -3.15 -3.45 22.61
C LYS A 115 -3.02 -1.92 22.66
N ASN A 116 -2.33 -1.31 21.69
CA ASN A 116 -2.16 0.13 21.62
C ASN A 116 -3.45 0.87 21.26
N ALA A 117 -4.28 0.27 20.39
CA ALA A 117 -5.57 0.83 20.02
C ALA A 117 -6.51 0.99 21.22
N ASP A 118 -6.47 0.06 22.18
CA ASP A 118 -7.29 0.12 23.40
C ASP A 118 -6.85 1.24 24.36
N ALA A 119 -5.58 1.66 24.29
CA ALA A 119 -5.05 2.74 25.13
C ALA A 119 -5.58 4.12 24.70
N LEU A 120 -5.95 4.29 23.43
CA LEU A 120 -6.54 5.51 22.88
C LEU A 120 -8.04 5.55 23.24
N SER A 121 -8.31 6.01 24.47
CA SER A 121 -9.65 6.05 25.06
C SER A 121 -10.68 6.72 24.13
N GLY A 122 -11.72 5.98 23.75
CA GLY A 122 -12.93 6.51 23.10
C GLY A 122 -12.95 6.51 21.56
N THR A 123 -11.89 6.05 20.87
CA THR A 123 -11.92 5.90 19.40
C THR A 123 -11.25 4.59 18.97
N GLU A 124 -12.01 3.73 18.29
CA GLU A 124 -11.47 2.51 17.70
C GLU A 124 -10.46 2.85 16.59
N THR A 125 -9.18 2.55 16.81
CA THR A 125 -8.07 2.81 15.87
C THR A 125 -7.37 1.53 15.39
N GLY A 126 -7.81 0.38 15.91
CA GLY A 126 -7.29 -0.95 15.56
C GLY A 126 -7.49 -1.26 14.08
N LEU A 127 -6.59 -2.08 13.53
CA LEU A 127 -6.68 -2.55 12.15
C LEU A 127 -8.01 -3.29 11.94
N ARG A 128 -8.84 -2.79 11.04
CA ARG A 128 -10.15 -3.36 10.72
C ARG A 128 -10.58 -2.91 9.33
N VAL A 129 -11.53 -3.61 8.74
CA VAL A 129 -12.15 -3.13 7.50
C VAL A 129 -12.96 -1.87 7.80
N LEU A 130 -12.63 -0.77 7.13
CA LEU A 130 -13.40 0.47 7.19
C LEU A 130 -14.52 0.40 6.17
N GLU A 131 -15.64 -0.22 6.57
CA GLU A 131 -16.79 -0.54 5.71
C GLU A 131 -17.41 0.68 5.02
N VAL A 132 -18.05 0.43 3.87
CA VAL A 132 -18.75 1.47 3.08
C VAL A 132 -19.89 2.08 3.89
N GLN A 133 -20.00 3.41 3.84
CA GLN A 133 -20.92 4.26 4.62
C GLN A 133 -20.67 4.29 6.14
N ASN A 134 -19.58 3.70 6.62
CA ASN A 134 -19.22 3.73 8.04
C ASN A 134 -17.95 4.57 8.24
N PRO A 135 -18.05 5.81 8.78
CA PRO A 135 -16.88 6.62 9.04
C PRO A 135 -16.02 5.96 10.12
N GLY A 136 -14.70 6.11 10.03
CA GLY A 136 -13.79 5.50 10.98
C GLY A 136 -12.33 5.70 10.62
N ILE A 137 -11.47 5.42 11.58
CA ILE A 137 -10.02 5.63 11.48
C ILE A 137 -9.26 4.37 11.87
N VAL A 138 -8.19 4.08 11.15
CA VAL A 138 -7.19 3.07 11.47
C VAL A 138 -5.84 3.77 11.58
N ILE A 139 -5.08 3.51 12.65
CA ILE A 139 -3.75 4.09 12.84
C ILE A 139 -2.76 2.93 12.93
N LEU A 140 -1.82 2.84 12.01
CA LEU A 140 -0.82 1.77 11.97
C LEU A 140 0.57 2.34 12.21
N SER A 141 1.42 1.61 12.94
CA SER A 141 2.86 1.90 12.94
C SER A 141 3.45 1.64 11.55
N GLN A 142 4.45 2.42 11.16
CA GLN A 142 5.12 2.22 9.88
C GLN A 142 5.83 0.85 9.81
N GLU A 143 6.28 0.32 10.95
CA GLU A 143 6.82 -1.04 11.04
C GLU A 143 5.78 -2.12 10.71
N LEU A 144 4.55 -1.98 11.23
CA LEU A 144 3.46 -2.88 10.86
C LEU A 144 3.10 -2.73 9.37
N ILE A 145 3.08 -1.51 8.84
CA ILE A 145 2.86 -1.27 7.41
C ILE A 145 3.94 -1.96 6.57
N ALA A 146 5.21 -1.82 6.93
CA ALA A 146 6.32 -2.50 6.24
C ALA A 146 6.15 -4.02 6.27
N ALA A 147 5.73 -4.60 7.40
CA ALA A 147 5.46 -6.03 7.51
C ALA A 147 4.28 -6.46 6.61
N LEU A 148 3.18 -5.69 6.57
CA LEU A 148 2.03 -5.95 5.70
C LEU A 148 2.40 -5.85 4.21
N LEU A 149 3.20 -4.85 3.83
CA LEU A 149 3.69 -4.73 2.44
C LEU A 149 4.67 -5.83 2.09
N ALA A 150 5.50 -6.29 3.03
CA ALA A 150 6.37 -7.45 2.83
C ALA A 150 5.53 -8.72 2.58
N CYS A 151 4.41 -8.91 3.28
CA CYS A 151 3.46 -9.97 2.96
C CYS A 151 2.91 -9.83 1.52
N GLY A 152 2.68 -8.59 1.06
CA GLY A 152 2.25 -8.30 -0.30
C GLY A 152 3.30 -8.70 -1.35
N LEU A 153 4.57 -8.35 -1.13
CA LEU A 153 5.70 -8.73 -1.98
C LEU A 153 5.88 -10.26 -2.04
N PHE A 154 5.84 -10.92 -0.88
CA PHE A 154 5.93 -12.38 -0.76
C PHE A 154 4.62 -13.07 -1.19
N CYS A 155 3.63 -12.29 -1.62
CA CYS A 155 2.32 -12.76 -2.06
C CYS A 155 1.68 -13.73 -1.05
N LEU A 156 1.62 -13.36 0.23
CA LEU A 156 1.13 -14.24 1.31
C LEU A 156 -0.34 -14.01 1.65
N PHE A 157 -0.99 -12.98 1.10
CA PHE A 157 -2.39 -12.74 1.43
C PHE A 157 -3.35 -13.70 0.71
N PRO A 158 -4.47 -14.08 1.36
CA PRO A 158 -5.56 -14.77 0.69
C PRO A 158 -6.12 -13.98 -0.49
N ALA A 159 -6.16 -14.63 -1.66
CA ALA A 159 -6.55 -14.03 -2.93
C ALA A 159 -7.94 -14.47 -3.44
N ALA A 160 -8.72 -15.17 -2.60
CA ALA A 160 -10.06 -15.65 -2.94
C ALA A 160 -10.93 -14.52 -3.53
N LYS A 161 -11.82 -14.87 -4.46
CA LYS A 161 -12.63 -13.90 -5.23
C LYS A 161 -13.32 -12.89 -4.30
N ARG A 162 -12.84 -11.64 -4.32
CA ARG A 162 -13.38 -10.53 -3.54
C ARG A 162 -14.45 -9.83 -4.37
N GLY A 163 -15.69 -9.79 -3.88
CA GLY A 163 -16.79 -9.06 -4.51
C GLY A 163 -16.68 -7.54 -4.32
N GLY A 164 -17.49 -6.75 -5.03
CA GLY A 164 -17.30 -5.29 -5.15
C GLY A 164 -17.34 -4.47 -3.85
N LYS A 165 -17.88 -4.99 -2.75
CA LYS A 165 -17.87 -4.33 -1.43
C LYS A 165 -16.68 -4.73 -0.55
N LYS A 166 -15.84 -5.67 -0.98
CA LYS A 166 -14.68 -6.15 -0.22
C LYS A 166 -13.40 -5.38 -0.63
N PRO A 167 -12.41 -5.24 0.27
CA PRO A 167 -11.12 -4.64 -0.07
C PRO A 167 -10.42 -5.38 -1.23
N GLN A 168 -9.60 -4.68 -2.01
CA GLN A 168 -8.93 -5.28 -3.17
C GLN A 168 -7.76 -6.20 -2.75
N PRO A 169 -7.37 -7.19 -3.58
CA PRO A 169 -6.16 -7.98 -3.33
C PRO A 169 -4.92 -7.09 -3.32
N ILE A 170 -4.05 -7.28 -2.32
CA ILE A 170 -2.83 -6.48 -2.10
C ILE A 170 -1.54 -7.24 -2.48
N ASN A 171 -1.62 -8.49 -2.93
CA ASN A 171 -0.42 -9.23 -3.38
C ASN A 171 0.19 -8.59 -4.63
N PHE A 172 1.52 -8.64 -4.73
CA PHE A 172 2.27 -7.95 -5.79
C PHE A 172 2.44 -8.81 -7.05
N ASP A 173 1.89 -10.03 -7.10
CA ASP A 173 2.05 -10.98 -8.21
C ASP A 173 1.69 -10.35 -9.57
N LYS A 174 0.64 -9.52 -9.62
CA LYS A 174 0.19 -8.86 -10.84
C LYS A 174 1.19 -7.84 -11.38
N LEU A 175 2.01 -7.22 -10.53
CA LEU A 175 3.09 -6.34 -10.98
C LEU A 175 4.08 -7.09 -11.86
N PHE A 176 4.49 -8.28 -11.41
CA PHE A 176 5.47 -9.13 -12.08
C PHE A 176 4.89 -9.84 -13.30
N VAL A 177 3.62 -10.27 -13.26
CA VAL A 177 2.91 -10.78 -14.44
C VAL A 177 2.92 -9.76 -15.58
N ILE A 178 2.57 -8.51 -15.27
CA ILE A 178 2.49 -7.44 -16.27
C ILE A 178 3.88 -7.05 -16.78
N LEU A 179 4.89 -7.02 -15.89
CA LEU A 179 6.28 -6.81 -16.30
C LEU A 179 6.71 -7.85 -17.33
N TYR A 180 6.48 -9.14 -17.05
CA TYR A 180 6.87 -10.22 -17.96
C TYR A 180 6.15 -10.14 -19.30
N GLN A 181 4.84 -9.90 -19.27
CA GLN A 181 4.00 -9.88 -20.48
C GLN A 181 4.22 -8.66 -21.37
N ARG A 182 4.47 -7.48 -20.77
CA ARG A 182 4.48 -6.21 -21.51
C ARG A 182 5.86 -5.56 -21.62
N LYS A 183 6.79 -5.90 -20.72
CA LYS A 183 8.18 -5.39 -20.67
C LYS A 183 8.26 -3.86 -20.84
N LYS A 184 7.35 -3.13 -20.19
CA LYS A 184 7.31 -1.66 -20.24
C LYS A 184 8.19 -1.05 -19.16
N GLU A 185 8.95 -0.02 -19.53
CA GLU A 185 9.86 0.70 -18.64
C GLU A 185 9.14 1.30 -17.41
N ASN A 186 7.93 1.85 -17.60
CA ASN A 186 7.16 2.41 -16.49
C ASN A 186 6.78 1.35 -15.43
N GLN A 187 6.51 0.12 -15.85
CA GLN A 187 6.23 -1.00 -14.95
C GLN A 187 7.48 -1.43 -14.19
N GLU A 188 8.62 -1.51 -14.88
CA GLU A 188 9.92 -1.79 -14.26
C GLU A 188 10.28 -0.73 -13.23
N ASN A 189 10.19 0.55 -13.60
CA ASN A 189 10.47 1.67 -12.71
C ASN A 189 9.55 1.63 -11.47
N LYS A 190 8.27 1.29 -11.63
CA LYS A 190 7.36 1.14 -10.49
C LYS A 190 7.81 0.02 -9.54
N ILE A 191 8.24 -1.13 -10.05
CA ILE A 191 8.76 -2.21 -9.21
C ILE A 191 10.05 -1.76 -8.51
N LYS A 192 10.96 -1.05 -9.20
CA LYS A 192 12.17 -0.45 -8.58
C LYS A 192 11.83 0.48 -7.42
N CYS A 193 10.75 1.26 -7.54
CA CYS A 193 10.29 2.15 -6.46
C CYS A 193 9.88 1.38 -5.21
N LEU A 194 9.12 0.30 -5.39
CA LEU A 194 8.66 -0.54 -4.28
C LEU A 194 9.81 -1.34 -3.65
N VAL A 195 10.73 -1.86 -4.46
CA VAL A 195 11.96 -2.52 -4.02
C VAL A 195 12.81 -1.57 -3.18
N HIS A 196 13.02 -0.34 -3.65
CA HIS A 196 13.77 0.67 -2.91
C HIS A 196 13.15 0.99 -1.53
N TYR A 197 11.82 1.01 -1.44
CA TYR A 197 11.16 1.15 -0.13
C TYR A 197 11.55 0.02 0.83
N PHE A 198 11.56 -1.23 0.38
CA PHE A 198 11.98 -2.36 1.21
C PHE A 198 13.45 -2.27 1.64
N GLU A 199 14.35 -1.89 0.74
CA GLU A 199 15.75 -1.62 1.08
C GLU A 199 15.87 -0.57 2.18
N ARG A 200 15.08 0.50 2.07
CA ARG A 200 15.09 1.63 3.02
C ARG A 200 14.57 1.24 4.39
N VAL A 201 13.44 0.53 4.48
CA VAL A 201 12.88 0.11 5.79
C VAL A 201 13.69 -1.00 6.45
N CYS A 202 14.36 -1.87 5.67
CA CYS A 202 15.31 -2.83 6.23
C CYS A 202 16.55 -2.11 6.79
N LYS A 203 17.10 -1.14 6.06
CA LYS A 203 18.26 -0.37 6.53
C LYS A 203 17.94 0.51 7.75
N ASN A 204 16.84 1.24 7.69
CA ASN A 204 16.42 2.21 8.71
C ASN A 204 14.89 2.18 8.84
N MET A 205 14.39 1.31 9.72
CA MET A 205 12.95 1.17 9.96
C MET A 205 12.37 2.49 10.52
N PRO A 206 11.40 3.11 9.83
CA PRO A 206 10.72 4.29 10.35
C PRO A 206 9.85 3.92 11.57
N ARG A 207 9.73 4.87 12.51
CA ARG A 207 9.12 4.64 13.84
C ARG A 207 7.85 5.47 14.10
N GLY A 208 7.35 6.16 13.08
CA GLY A 208 6.12 6.93 13.15
C GLY A 208 4.88 6.05 12.95
N ASN A 209 3.74 6.73 12.86
CA ASN A 209 2.44 6.13 12.62
C ASN A 209 1.79 6.80 11.41
N VAL A 210 0.97 6.03 10.69
CA VAL A 210 0.16 6.51 9.57
C VAL A 210 -1.30 6.29 9.92
N SER A 211 -2.11 7.34 9.83
CA SER A 211 -3.55 7.26 10.03
C SER A 211 -4.28 7.19 8.69
N PHE A 212 -5.31 6.35 8.62
CA PHE A 212 -6.18 6.16 7.47
C PHE A 212 -7.62 6.38 7.93
N GLU A 213 -8.26 7.45 7.48
CA GLU A 213 -9.60 7.83 7.90
C GLU A 213 -10.56 7.76 6.71
N ARG A 214 -11.65 6.98 6.85
CA ARG A 214 -12.80 7.04 5.96
C ARG A 214 -13.76 8.10 6.48
N LYS A 215 -14.04 9.09 5.64
CA LYS A 215 -15.01 10.15 5.91
C LYS A 215 -16.28 9.91 5.10
N VAL A 216 -17.43 10.10 5.74
CA VAL A 216 -18.74 9.95 5.11
C VAL A 216 -19.49 11.26 5.26
N LEU A 217 -19.78 11.92 4.14
CA LEU A 217 -20.54 13.16 4.11
C LEU A 217 -22.04 12.85 4.20
N PRO A 218 -22.80 13.54 5.09
CA PRO A 218 -24.24 13.41 5.14
C PRO A 218 -24.89 13.86 3.83
N LEU A 219 -25.66 12.97 3.18
CA LEU A 219 -26.33 13.22 1.90
C LEU A 219 -27.42 14.31 1.94
N ARG A 220 -27.79 14.79 3.14
CA ARG A 220 -28.86 15.79 3.31
C ARG A 220 -28.49 17.18 2.75
N ASN A 221 -27.20 17.50 2.62
CA ASN A 221 -26.71 18.83 2.23
C ASN A 221 -26.04 18.84 0.84
N SER A 222 -26.38 17.89 -0.03
CA SER A 222 -25.69 17.68 -1.31
C SER A 222 -26.61 17.75 -2.54
N THR A 223 -27.75 18.45 -2.44
CA THR A 223 -28.64 18.66 -3.58
C THR A 223 -28.20 19.89 -4.39
N ALA A 224 -28.50 19.89 -5.69
CA ALA A 224 -28.25 21.06 -6.55
C ALA A 224 -28.96 22.32 -6.02
N ASP A 225 -30.17 22.15 -5.48
CA ASP A 225 -30.97 23.22 -4.87
C ASP A 225 -30.32 23.81 -3.60
N TYR A 226 -29.61 23.01 -2.81
CA TYR A 226 -28.84 23.51 -1.68
C TYR A 226 -27.68 24.40 -2.14
N TRP A 227 -26.91 23.94 -3.12
CA TRP A 227 -25.75 24.67 -3.63
C TRP A 227 -26.12 25.95 -4.38
N SER A 228 -27.22 25.94 -5.15
CA SER A 228 -27.69 27.13 -5.90
C SER A 228 -28.13 28.28 -4.99
N LYS A 229 -28.53 27.97 -3.76
CA LYS A 229 -28.93 28.95 -2.73
C LYS A 229 -27.78 29.39 -1.83
N SER A 230 -26.59 28.83 -2.02
CA SER A 230 -25.43 29.19 -1.21
C SER A 230 -24.99 30.62 -1.50
N ALA A 231 -24.92 31.45 -0.46
CA ALA A 231 -24.38 32.82 -0.52
C ALA A 231 -22.95 32.90 0.04
N MET A 232 -22.28 31.77 0.25
CA MET A 232 -20.92 31.76 0.79
C MET A 232 -19.94 32.42 -0.20
N PRO A 233 -19.09 33.37 0.24
CA PRO A 233 -18.10 33.97 -0.63
C PRO A 233 -17.07 32.94 -1.08
N LEU A 234 -16.52 33.15 -2.28
CA LEU A 234 -15.42 32.34 -2.78
C LEU A 234 -14.19 32.50 -1.88
N CYS A 235 -13.48 31.39 -1.67
CA CYS A 235 -12.20 31.42 -0.94
C CYS A 235 -11.09 32.01 -1.81
N LYS A 236 -9.99 32.42 -1.17
CA LYS A 236 -8.77 32.81 -1.86
C LYS A 236 -8.26 31.62 -2.68
N PHE A 237 -7.95 31.85 -3.95
CA PHE A 237 -7.46 30.83 -4.87
C PHE A 237 -6.18 31.30 -5.56
N GLU A 238 -5.19 30.41 -5.66
CA GLU A 238 -3.91 30.66 -6.30
C GLU A 238 -3.69 29.60 -7.39
N VAL A 239 -3.23 30.04 -8.57
CA VAL A 239 -2.94 29.15 -9.72
C VAL A 239 -1.44 29.15 -9.97
N HIS A 240 -0.86 27.97 -9.91
CA HIS A 240 0.53 27.74 -10.31
C HIS A 240 0.53 26.96 -11.63
N THR A 241 1.19 27.50 -12.66
CA THR A 241 1.35 26.84 -13.97
C THR A 241 2.54 25.88 -14.00
N TYR A 242 3.30 25.81 -12.90
CA TYR A 242 4.46 24.96 -12.70
C TYR A 242 4.48 24.41 -11.26
N GLY A 243 5.25 23.35 -11.06
CA GLY A 243 5.28 22.61 -9.78
C GLY A 243 4.33 21.43 -9.76
N LYS A 244 4.33 20.70 -8.65
CA LYS A 244 3.46 19.55 -8.43
C LYS A 244 2.78 19.61 -7.07
N ILE A 245 1.70 18.86 -6.91
CA ILE A 245 1.01 18.70 -5.63
C ILE A 245 1.98 18.18 -4.57
N GLU A 246 2.84 17.21 -4.91
CA GLU A 246 3.78 16.63 -3.97
C GLU A 246 5.06 17.44 -3.73
N ASP A 247 5.25 18.61 -4.33
CA ASP A 247 6.48 19.38 -4.17
C ASP A 247 6.22 20.77 -3.55
N GLN A 248 5.04 20.94 -2.93
CA GLN A 248 4.70 22.17 -2.19
C GLN A 248 5.52 22.28 -0.91
N SER A 249 6.04 23.49 -0.64
CA SER A 249 6.90 23.78 0.51
C SER A 249 6.12 24.13 1.78
N THR A 250 4.82 24.40 1.66
CA THR A 250 3.91 24.72 2.76
C THR A 250 3.12 23.48 3.17
N GLU A 251 2.71 23.40 4.44
CA GLU A 251 1.79 22.36 4.89
C GLU A 251 0.42 22.58 4.24
N VAL A 252 0.14 21.78 3.21
CA VAL A 252 -1.13 21.80 2.47
C VAL A 252 -1.80 20.43 2.54
N LEU A 253 -3.12 20.42 2.35
CA LEU A 253 -3.85 19.19 2.08
C LEU A 253 -3.57 18.78 0.62
N GLU A 254 -2.79 17.72 0.44
CA GLU A 254 -2.41 17.25 -0.89
C GLU A 254 -3.51 16.36 -1.46
N VAL A 255 -4.06 16.73 -2.63
CA VAL A 255 -5.16 15.98 -3.26
C VAL A 255 -4.61 14.83 -4.10
N ASP A 256 -5.18 13.65 -3.92
CA ASP A 256 -5.00 12.49 -4.77
C ASP A 256 -6.22 12.26 -5.67
N PHE A 257 -5.99 12.10 -6.98
CA PHE A 257 -7.03 11.93 -8.00
C PHE A 257 -7.39 10.45 -8.15
N ALA A 258 -8.10 9.95 -7.15
CA ALA A 258 -8.26 8.52 -6.97
C ALA A 258 -9.39 7.88 -7.79
N ASP A 259 -9.19 6.59 -8.09
CA ASP A 259 -10.27 5.67 -8.39
C ASP A 259 -11.16 5.45 -7.15
N LYS A 260 -12.41 5.02 -7.37
CA LYS A 260 -13.29 4.60 -6.27
C LYS A 260 -12.68 3.48 -5.42
N HIS A 261 -11.78 2.67 -5.98
CA HIS A 261 -10.93 1.79 -5.20
C HIS A 261 -9.57 2.45 -5.00
N ILE A 262 -9.28 2.80 -3.75
CA ILE A 262 -8.03 3.46 -3.39
C ILE A 262 -6.80 2.70 -3.91
N GLY A 263 -5.85 3.45 -4.48
CA GLY A 263 -4.65 2.93 -5.13
C GLY A 263 -4.86 2.51 -6.60
N GLY A 264 -6.10 2.52 -7.11
CA GLY A 264 -6.43 2.29 -8.51
C GLY A 264 -5.78 1.04 -9.10
N LEU A 265 -4.84 1.24 -10.03
CA LEU A 265 -4.11 0.18 -10.71
C LEU A 265 -2.62 0.11 -10.30
N ILE A 266 -2.25 0.58 -9.10
CA ILE A 266 -0.87 0.60 -8.60
C ILE A 266 -0.23 -0.78 -8.68
N LEU A 267 -0.89 -1.82 -8.15
CA LEU A 267 -0.41 -3.21 -8.18
C LEU A 267 -0.62 -3.90 -9.54
N LYS A 268 -1.04 -3.16 -10.58
CA LYS A 268 -1.30 -3.64 -11.93
C LYS A 268 -0.53 -2.78 -12.96
N GLN A 269 -1.19 -2.29 -14.01
CA GLN A 269 -0.59 -1.50 -15.09
C GLN A 269 -0.65 0.02 -14.90
N GLY A 270 -1.28 0.51 -13.82
CA GLY A 270 -1.49 1.95 -13.59
C GLY A 270 -0.16 2.69 -13.40
N CYS A 271 -0.12 3.92 -13.90
CA CYS A 271 1.04 4.81 -13.85
C CYS A 271 0.63 6.26 -14.13
N VAL A 272 -0.50 6.71 -13.57
CA VAL A 272 -0.94 8.12 -13.59
C VAL A 272 -0.81 8.71 -12.18
N GLN A 273 -1.46 9.83 -11.88
CA GLN A 273 -1.20 10.61 -10.66
C GLN A 273 -1.35 9.78 -9.36
N GLU A 274 -2.44 9.02 -9.19
CA GLU A 274 -2.66 8.16 -8.02
C GLU A 274 -1.58 7.07 -7.90
N GLU A 275 -1.29 6.30 -8.96
CA GLU A 275 -0.29 5.25 -8.86
C GLU A 275 1.13 5.78 -8.70
N ILE A 276 1.45 6.94 -9.29
CA ILE A 276 2.74 7.59 -9.04
C ILE A 276 2.82 7.96 -7.56
N ARG A 277 1.74 8.51 -6.98
CA ARG A 277 1.72 8.88 -5.57
C ARG A 277 1.93 7.67 -4.65
N PHE A 278 1.26 6.57 -4.93
CA PHE A 278 1.41 5.32 -4.17
C PHE A 278 2.79 4.68 -4.37
N ALA A 279 3.43 4.85 -5.53
CA ALA A 279 4.79 4.36 -5.76
C ALA A 279 5.86 5.17 -5.01
N ILE A 280 5.69 6.49 -4.85
CA ILE A 280 6.62 7.36 -4.11
C ILE A 280 6.36 7.36 -2.59
N ASN A 281 5.14 7.01 -2.17
CA ASN A 281 4.72 6.82 -0.78
C ASN A 281 4.12 5.41 -0.57
N PRO A 282 4.92 4.32 -0.60
CA PRO A 282 4.40 2.95 -0.60
C PRO A 282 3.56 2.57 0.61
N GLU A 283 3.70 3.27 1.74
CA GLU A 283 2.85 3.08 2.91
C GLU A 283 1.35 3.30 2.61
N LEU A 284 1.02 4.08 1.58
CA LEU A 284 -0.35 4.25 1.07
C LEU A 284 -0.95 2.92 0.58
N ILE A 285 -0.14 2.00 0.05
CA ILE A 285 -0.61 0.70 -0.47
C ILE A 285 -1.25 -0.13 0.64
N ALA A 286 -0.89 0.08 1.92
CA ALA A 286 -1.53 -0.63 3.03
C ALA A 286 -3.04 -0.37 3.11
N SER A 287 -3.52 0.80 2.66
CA SER A 287 -4.95 1.13 2.61
C SER A 287 -5.75 0.10 1.81
N ILE A 288 -5.18 -0.46 0.74
CA ILE A 288 -5.82 -1.43 -0.17
C ILE A 288 -6.30 -2.68 0.59
N LEU A 289 -5.63 -3.05 1.68
CA LEU A 289 -5.94 -4.24 2.48
C LEU A 289 -7.28 -4.12 3.22
N PHE A 290 -7.66 -2.91 3.66
CA PHE A 290 -8.75 -2.72 4.61
C PHE A 290 -9.75 -1.61 4.25
N LEU A 291 -9.51 -0.85 3.18
CA LEU A 291 -10.44 0.13 2.63
C LEU A 291 -11.14 -0.43 1.38
N PRO A 292 -12.42 -0.85 1.47
CA PRO A 292 -13.23 -1.21 0.31
C PRO A 292 -13.58 0.02 -0.53
N VAL A 293 -14.32 -0.19 -1.62
CA VAL A 293 -14.76 0.87 -2.55
C VAL A 293 -15.37 2.09 -1.84
N MET A 294 -15.07 3.29 -2.33
CA MET A 294 -15.70 4.55 -1.94
C MET A 294 -17.02 4.75 -2.70
N ALA A 295 -18.05 5.15 -1.98
CA ALA A 295 -19.30 5.70 -2.52
C ALA A 295 -19.14 7.20 -2.84
N ASP A 296 -20.10 7.75 -3.58
CA ASP A 296 -20.06 9.13 -4.06
C ASP A 296 -19.92 10.20 -2.96
N ASN A 297 -20.40 9.90 -1.74
CA ASN A 297 -20.34 10.79 -0.57
C ASN A 297 -19.19 10.48 0.40
N GLU A 298 -18.21 9.68 -0.03
CA GLU A 298 -17.09 9.29 0.82
C GLU A 298 -15.76 9.88 0.32
N ALA A 299 -14.84 10.04 1.26
CA ALA A 299 -13.45 10.40 1.00
C ALA A 299 -12.54 9.64 1.96
N ILE A 300 -11.25 9.50 1.59
CA ILE A 300 -10.25 8.89 2.46
C ILE A 300 -9.17 9.92 2.75
N GLU A 301 -8.83 10.14 4.01
CA GLU A 301 -7.69 10.97 4.41
C GLU A 301 -6.58 10.09 4.98
N ILE A 302 -5.35 10.29 4.51
CA ILE A 302 -4.18 9.56 4.98
C ILE A 302 -3.12 10.55 5.46
N VAL A 303 -2.67 10.40 6.71
CA VAL A 303 -1.73 11.33 7.34
C VAL A 303 -0.53 10.56 7.89
N GLY A 304 0.66 11.13 7.70
CA GLY A 304 1.91 10.55 8.16
C GLY A 304 2.67 9.63 7.19
N PRO A 305 2.22 9.30 5.94
CA PRO A 305 3.02 8.41 5.10
C PRO A 305 4.32 9.09 4.66
N GLU A 306 5.42 8.37 4.72
CA GLU A 306 6.74 8.86 4.33
C GLU A 306 7.00 8.70 2.83
N ARG A 307 7.75 9.66 2.25
CA ARG A 307 8.27 9.55 0.88
C ARG A 307 9.49 8.64 0.90
N SER A 308 9.48 7.58 0.11
CA SER A 308 10.51 6.54 0.14
C SER A 308 11.65 6.77 -0.87
N MET A 309 11.53 7.73 -1.79
CA MET A 309 12.49 7.97 -2.87
C MET A 309 13.14 9.35 -2.85
N GLU A 310 14.41 9.39 -3.28
CA GLU A 310 15.12 10.59 -3.69
C GLU A 310 14.72 11.03 -5.12
N SER A 311 14.81 12.33 -5.41
CA SER A 311 14.27 12.95 -6.63
C SER A 311 14.75 12.37 -7.97
N LYS A 312 15.95 11.78 -8.03
CA LYS A 312 16.52 11.24 -9.29
C LYS A 312 15.85 9.94 -9.76
N GLN A 313 15.43 9.08 -8.83
CA GLN A 313 14.78 7.79 -9.13
C GLN A 313 13.31 8.02 -9.52
N GLN A 314 12.63 8.93 -8.81
CA GLN A 314 11.31 9.42 -9.20
C GLN A 314 11.32 10.09 -10.58
N HIS A 315 12.40 10.83 -10.92
CA HIS A 315 12.53 11.38 -12.27
C HIS A 315 12.45 10.29 -13.33
N LYS A 316 13.06 9.11 -13.15
CA LYS A 316 12.96 8.01 -14.13
C LYS A 316 11.54 7.46 -14.26
N LEU A 317 10.84 7.23 -13.14
CA LEU A 317 9.44 6.79 -13.15
C LEU A 317 8.56 7.84 -13.86
N VAL A 318 8.68 9.11 -13.48
CA VAL A 318 7.87 10.21 -14.02
C VAL A 318 8.29 10.60 -15.44
N SER A 319 9.57 10.49 -15.81
CA SER A 319 10.07 10.75 -17.17
C SER A 319 9.72 9.64 -18.15
N SER A 320 9.62 8.39 -17.68
CA SER A 320 9.03 7.29 -18.45
C SER A 320 7.53 7.48 -18.71
N VAL A 321 6.93 8.51 -18.08
CA VAL A 321 5.56 9.00 -18.27
C VAL A 321 5.60 10.51 -18.59
N SER A 322 6.30 10.91 -19.66
CA SER A 322 6.35 12.29 -20.22
C SER A 322 6.16 13.45 -19.23
N PHE A 323 6.90 13.54 -18.12
CA PHE A 323 6.97 14.76 -17.29
C PHE A 323 8.34 14.89 -16.59
N SER A 324 8.92 16.10 -16.54
CA SER A 324 10.31 16.37 -16.06
C SER A 324 10.36 17.09 -14.72
N PHE A 325 11.26 16.71 -13.78
CA PHE A 325 11.47 17.40 -12.48
C PHE A 325 12.87 17.28 -11.81
N LYS A 326 13.20 18.25 -10.93
CA LYS A 326 14.36 18.31 -10.01
C LYS A 326 13.91 18.36 -8.53
N LYS A 327 14.70 17.70 -7.65
CA LYS A 327 14.96 17.84 -6.17
C LYS A 327 13.87 18.30 -5.17
N LEU A 328 13.58 17.50 -4.09
CA LEU A 328 13.51 17.92 -2.66
C LEU A 328 13.27 16.77 -1.62
N HIS A 329 13.24 17.13 -0.31
CA HIS A 329 13.46 16.42 0.97
C HIS A 329 12.21 15.87 1.72
N LEU A 330 12.48 15.10 2.79
CA LEU A 330 11.57 14.44 3.75
C LEU A 330 10.67 15.43 4.53
N ILE A 331 9.34 15.30 4.43
CA ILE A 331 8.33 15.96 5.29
C ILE A 331 7.16 14.96 5.45
N ALA A 332 6.61 14.82 6.66
CA ALA A 332 5.39 14.06 6.94
C ALA A 332 4.17 14.79 6.33
N ARG A 333 3.30 14.09 5.60
CA ARG A 333 2.29 14.74 4.75
C ARG A 333 0.86 14.35 5.09
N ARG A 334 -0.06 15.28 4.81
CA ARG A 334 -1.51 15.06 4.81
C ARG A 334 -1.97 14.89 3.36
N ILE A 335 -2.49 13.72 3.04
CA ILE A 335 -2.99 13.38 1.70
C ILE A 335 -4.49 13.14 1.83
N ALA A 336 -5.29 13.95 1.16
CA ALA A 336 -6.71 13.66 1.00
C ALA A 336 -6.95 13.02 -0.36
N VAL A 337 -7.54 11.84 -0.32
CA VAL A 337 -7.94 11.05 -1.46
C VAL A 337 -9.40 11.34 -1.76
N PHE A 338 -9.64 12.03 -2.87
CA PHE A 338 -10.97 12.38 -3.32
C PHE A 338 -11.30 11.67 -4.63
N LEU A 339 -12.54 11.19 -4.74
CA LEU A 339 -13.11 10.82 -6.03
C LEU A 339 -13.19 12.08 -6.92
N LEU A 340 -12.50 12.07 -8.05
CA LEU A 340 -12.52 13.19 -9.01
C LEU A 340 -13.96 13.55 -9.43
N ALA A 341 -14.84 12.55 -9.50
CA ALA A 341 -16.27 12.74 -9.80
C ALA A 341 -17.02 13.50 -8.70
N THR A 342 -16.63 13.40 -7.43
CA THR A 342 -17.28 14.13 -6.33
C THR A 342 -16.88 15.60 -6.33
N LEU A 343 -15.62 15.92 -6.64
CA LEU A 343 -15.17 17.31 -6.87
C LEU A 343 -15.85 17.91 -8.11
N LEU A 344 -15.88 17.19 -9.22
CA LEU A 344 -16.50 17.66 -10.47
C LEU A 344 -18.02 17.75 -10.40
N LYS A 345 -18.73 16.89 -9.67
CA LYS A 345 -20.21 16.99 -9.55
C LYS A 345 -20.65 18.27 -8.82
N VAL A 346 -19.88 18.73 -7.83
CA VAL A 346 -20.14 20.02 -7.15
C VAL A 346 -19.92 21.20 -8.10
N PHE A 347 -18.87 21.16 -8.93
CA PHE A 347 -18.56 22.25 -9.87
C PHE A 347 -19.38 22.21 -11.17
N CYS A 348 -19.71 21.05 -11.72
CA CYS A 348 -20.42 20.93 -13.01
C CYS A 348 -21.93 21.15 -12.91
N HIS A 349 -22.54 21.11 -11.72
CA HIS A 349 -23.93 21.52 -11.52
C HIS A 349 -24.10 23.03 -11.31
N CYS A 350 -23.00 23.78 -11.21
CA CYS A 350 -22.99 25.23 -11.37
C CYS A 350 -22.72 25.59 -12.84
N ARG A 351 -23.64 25.25 -13.75
CA ARG A 351 -23.64 25.90 -15.08
C ARG A 351 -24.39 27.21 -14.96
N VAL A 352 -23.66 28.28 -15.29
CA VAL A 352 -24.07 29.68 -15.45
C VAL A 352 -25.32 29.80 -16.33
#